data_AF-A0A246UA62-F1
#
_entry.id   AF-A0A246UA62-F1
#
_cell.length_a   1.000
_cell.length_b   1.000
_cell.length_c   1.000
_cell.angle_alpha   90.00
_cell.angle_beta   90.00
_cell.angle_gamma   90.00
#
_symmetry.space_group_name_H-M   'P 1'
#
loop_
_entity.id
_entity.type
_entity.pdbx_description
1 polymer ?
#
loop_
_entity_poly.entity_id
_entity_poly.type
_entity_poly.pdbx_seq_one_letter_code
_entity_poly.pdbx_strand_id
1 'polypeptide(L)' 'MVPTIMNRSQVPLDSRDLETCQRVFDEIRTDHQVTKDSDEAELIASLIISLYRQGVRDPKHLQSMVEVARGLFEPIER' A
#
# COMPACT_ATOMS: atom_id res chain seq x y z
N MET A 1 23.36 23.76 -14.00
CA MET A 1 22.13 23.61 -13.20
C MET A 1 21.83 22.12 -13.19
N VAL A 2 22.00 21.47 -12.05
CA VAL A 2 21.80 20.02 -11.92
C VAL A 2 20.30 19.69 -12.07
N PRO A 3 19.90 18.66 -12.83
CA PRO A 3 18.50 18.26 -12.84
C PRO A 3 18.16 17.75 -11.45
N THR A 4 17.18 18.40 -10.82
CA THR A 4 16.60 17.98 -9.55
C THR A 4 16.06 16.57 -9.74
N ILE A 5 16.85 15.58 -9.36
CA ILE A 5 16.39 14.20 -9.17
C ILE A 5 15.39 14.29 -8.02
N MET A 6 14.14 14.50 -8.40
CA MET A 6 13.01 14.59 -7.50
C MET A 6 12.83 13.18 -6.95
N ASN A 7 13.39 12.97 -5.77
CA ASN A 7 13.23 11.75 -5.00
C ASN A 7 11.72 11.49 -4.86
N ARG A 8 11.19 10.51 -5.61
CA ARG A 8 9.74 10.22 -5.68
C ARG A 8 9.12 9.98 -4.29
N SER A 9 9.94 9.60 -3.31
CA SER A 9 9.55 9.39 -1.91
C SER A 9 9.21 10.65 -1.11
N GLN A 10 9.46 11.86 -1.64
CA GLN A 10 9.17 13.15 -0.98
C GLN A 10 7.99 13.92 -1.61
N VAL A 11 7.32 13.36 -2.61
CA VAL A 11 6.12 14.00 -3.16
C VAL A 11 4.99 13.86 -2.12
N PRO A 12 4.39 14.97 -1.65
CA PRO A 12 3.23 14.89 -0.79
C PRO A 12 2.13 14.10 -1.51
N LEU A 13 1.49 13.16 -0.80
CA LEU A 13 0.33 12.47 -1.35
C LEU A 13 -0.79 13.50 -1.49
N ASP A 14 -1.21 13.77 -2.73
CA ASP A 14 -2.37 14.61 -2.96
C ASP A 14 -3.65 13.88 -2.49
N SER A 15 -4.73 14.61 -2.22
CA SER A 15 -6.00 14.02 -1.80
C SER A 15 -6.46 12.91 -2.75
N ARG A 16 -6.22 13.08 -4.06
CA ARG A 16 -6.54 12.11 -5.10
C ARG A 16 -5.70 10.82 -5.02
N ASP A 17 -4.44 10.93 -4.58
CA ASP A 17 -3.59 9.77 -4.34
C ASP A 17 -4.10 9.01 -3.10
N LEU A 18 -4.48 9.72 -2.03
CA LEU A 18 -5.07 9.12 -0.83
C LEU A 18 -6.41 8.44 -1.11
N GLU A 19 -7.27 9.04 -1.93
CA GLU A 19 -8.52 8.41 -2.39
C GLU A 19 -8.26 7.11 -3.14
N THR A 20 -7.21 7.08 -3.98
CA THR A 20 -6.81 5.88 -4.71
C THR A 20 -6.31 4.80 -3.75
N CYS A 21 -5.43 5.15 -2.82
CA CYS A 21 -4.94 4.24 -1.78
C CYS A 21 -6.09 3.69 -0.92
N GLN A 22 -7.03 4.54 -0.54
CA GLN A 22 -8.16 4.16 0.30
C GLN A 22 -9.14 3.23 -0.43
N ARG A 23 -9.36 3.45 -1.73
CA ARG A 23 -10.16 2.53 -2.57
C ARG A 23 -9.52 1.16 -2.67
N VAL A 24 -8.21 1.10 -2.95
CA VAL A 24 -7.47 -0.17 -3.02
C VAL A 24 -7.49 -0.88 -1.66
N PHE A 25 -7.30 -0.12 -0.58
CA PHE A 25 -7.41 -0.64 0.78
C PHE A 25 -8.78 -1.24 1.06
N ASP A 26 -9.86 -0.54 0.71
CA ASP A 26 -11.23 -1.01 0.94
C ASP A 26 -11.56 -2.27 0.12
N GLU A 27 -11.06 -2.36 -1.12
CA GLU A 27 -11.22 -3.58 -1.93
C GLU A 27 -10.47 -4.78 -1.34
N ILE A 28 -9.19 -4.61 -0.97
CA ILE A 28 -8.38 -5.67 -0.32
C ILE A 28 -9.04 -6.09 1.00
N ARG A 29 -9.46 -5.11 1.80
CA ARG A 29 -10.14 -5.34 3.07
C ARG A 29 -11.44 -6.14 2.88
N THR A 30 -12.22 -5.80 1.87
CA THR A 30 -13.49 -6.47 1.56
C THR A 30 -13.27 -7.88 1.05
N ASP A 31 -12.30 -8.06 0.14
CA ASP A 31 -11.95 -9.37 -0.44
C ASP A 31 -11.44 -10.34 0.63
N HIS A 32 -10.56 -9.87 1.50
CA HIS A 32 -9.97 -10.68 2.57
C HIS A 32 -10.75 -10.63 3.89
N GLN A 33 -11.93 -10.01 3.91
CA GLN A 33 -12.79 -9.84 5.11
C GLN A 33 -12.05 -9.28 6.33
N VAL A 34 -11.08 -8.38 6.13
CA VAL A 34 -10.27 -7.80 7.21
C VAL A 34 -11.09 -6.75 7.95
N THR A 35 -11.12 -6.84 9.28
CA THR A 35 -11.72 -5.79 10.11
C THR A 35 -10.85 -4.54 10.11
N LYS A 36 -11.47 -3.36 9.97
CA LYS A 36 -10.76 -2.07 9.95
C LYS A 36 -9.94 -1.83 11.21
N ASP A 37 -10.41 -2.36 12.33
CA ASP A 37 -9.83 -2.22 13.66
C ASP A 37 -8.88 -3.38 14.01
N SER A 38 -8.40 -4.13 13.02
CA SER A 38 -7.40 -5.18 13.20
C SER A 38 -6.00 -4.66 12.87
N ASP A 39 -4.98 -5.15 13.59
CA ASP A 39 -3.56 -4.91 13.26
C ASP A 39 -3.26 -5.15 11.78
N GLU A 40 -3.92 -6.12 11.17
CA GLU A 40 -3.77 -6.43 9.77
C GLU A 40 -4.25 -5.31 8.84
N ALA A 41 -5.35 -4.63 9.17
CA ALA A 41 -5.81 -3.46 8.44
C ALA A 41 -4.80 -2.31 8.55
N GLU A 42 -4.24 -2.06 9.73
CA GLU A 42 -3.21 -1.02 9.90
C GLU A 42 -1.93 -1.34 9.12
N LEU A 43 -1.53 -2.61 9.10
CA LEU A 43 -0.38 -3.09 8.34
C LEU A 43 -0.61 -2.96 6.84
N ILE A 44 -1.76 -3.38 6.33
CA ILE A 44 -2.14 -3.24 4.93
C ILE A 44 -2.16 -1.75 4.54
N ALA A 45 -2.79 -0.88 5.34
CA ALA A 45 -2.83 0.55 5.05
C ALA A 45 -1.43 1.18 4.99
N SER A 46 -0.57 0.83 5.95
CA SER A 46 0.82 1.30 6.00
C SER A 46 1.62 0.81 4.79
N LEU A 47 1.42 -0.45 4.39
CA LEU A 47 2.08 -1.04 3.24
C LEU A 47 1.64 -0.37 1.94
N ILE A 48 0.33 -0.15 1.76
CA ILE A 48 -0.23 0.54 0.59
C ILE A 48 0.40 1.92 0.44
N ILE A 49 0.44 2.70 1.52
CA ILE A 49 1.04 4.04 1.52
C ILE A 49 2.55 3.97 1.19
N SER A 50 3.26 3.00 1.76
CA SER A 50 4.69 2.79 1.49
C SER A 50 4.96 2.43 0.02
N LEU A 51 4.19 1.52 -0.55
CA LEU A 51 4.28 1.13 -1.97
C LEU A 51 3.93 2.29 -2.90
N TYR A 52 2.90 3.06 -2.55
CA TYR A 52 2.49 4.23 -3.32
C TYR A 52 3.61 5.27 -3.38
N ARG A 53 4.28 5.51 -2.26
CA ARG A 53 5.45 6.41 -2.17
C ARG A 53 6.67 5.91 -2.93
N GLN A 54 6.82 4.59 -3.09
CA GLN A 54 7.84 4.00 -3.96
C GLN A 54 7.53 4.21 -5.46
N GLY A 55 6.32 4.67 -5.78
CA GLY A 55 5.87 4.96 -7.14
C GLY A 55 4.89 3.93 -7.72
N VAL A 56 4.42 2.97 -6.91
CA VAL A 56 3.42 1.99 -7.32
C VAL A 56 2.04 2.64 -7.24
N ARG A 57 1.58 3.20 -8.38
CA ARG A 57 0.25 3.80 -8.49
C ARG A 57 -0.80 2.89 -9.12
N ASP A 58 -0.37 1.74 -9.64
CA ASP A 58 -1.27 0.79 -10.28
C ASP A 58 -1.99 -0.05 -9.21
N PRO A 59 -3.34 -0.05 -9.18
CA PRO A 59 -4.10 -0.72 -8.12
C PRO A 59 -3.94 -2.24 -8.15
N LYS A 60 -3.78 -2.87 -9.32
CA LYS A 60 -3.57 -4.31 -9.44
C LYS A 60 -2.19 -4.70 -8.94
N HIS A 61 -1.18 -3.90 -9.29
CA HIS A 61 0.18 -4.12 -8.79
C HIS A 61 0.26 -3.92 -7.27
N LEU A 62 -0.44 -2.91 -6.75
CA LEU A 62 -0.55 -2.67 -5.30
C LEU A 62 -1.20 -3.86 -4.58
N GLN A 63 -2.32 -4.38 -5.11
CA GLN A 63 -2.96 -5.58 -4.58
C GLN A 63 -1.99 -6.76 -4.55
N SER A 64 -1.37 -7.12 -5.68
CA SER A 64 -0.43 -8.24 -5.72
C SER A 64 0.76 -8.05 -4.77
N MET A 65 1.26 -6.83 -4.61
CA MET A 65 2.35 -6.53 -3.67
C MET A 65 1.93 -6.66 -2.21
N VAL A 66 0.70 -6.24 -1.89
CA VAL A 66 0.11 -6.41 -0.57
C VAL A 66 -0.13 -7.88 -0.27
N GLU A 67 -0.70 -8.65 -1.20
CA GLU A 67 -0.94 -10.09 -1.06
C GLU A 67 0.38 -10.84 -0.84
N VAL A 68 1.41 -10.54 -1.64
CA VAL A 68 2.75 -11.13 -1.48
C VAL A 68 3.35 -10.76 -0.12
N ALA A 69 3.30 -9.49 0.28
CA ALA A 69 3.83 -9.07 1.57
C ALA A 69 3.07 -9.72 2.74
N ARG A 70 1.74 -9.77 2.68
CA ARG A 70 0.91 -10.42 3.69
C ARG A 70 1.17 -11.91 3.77
N GLY A 71 1.32 -12.60 2.64
CA GLY A 71 1.73 -14.02 2.59
C GLY A 71 3.16 -14.26 3.06
N LEU A 72 4.06 -13.27 2.94
CA LEU A 72 5.40 -13.30 3.54
C LEU A 72 5.38 -13.06 5.05
N PHE A 73 4.32 -12.46 5.59
CA PHE A 73 4.10 -12.28 7.03
C PHE A 73 3.40 -13.47 7.69
N GLU A 74 3.03 -14.53 6.95
CA GLU A 74 2.82 -15.84 7.55
C GLU A 74 4.19 -16.27 8.11
N PRO A 75 4.41 -16.25 9.44
CA PRO A 75 5.65 -16.77 9.97
C PRO A 75 5.70 -18.23 9.53
N ILE A 76 6.68 -18.56 8.71
CA ILE A 76 7.09 -19.94 8.53
C ILE A 76 7.70 -20.34 9.88
N GLU A 77 6.83 -20.67 10.85
CA GLU A 77 7.21 -21.38 12.05
C GLU A 77 7.75 -22.74 11.56
N ARG A 78 9.08 -22.88 11.56
CA ARG A 78 9.78 -24.08 11.12
C ARG A 78 10.90 -24.42 12.08
#